data_AF-A0A4Y2HU13-F1
#
_entry.id   AF-A0A4Y2HU13-F1
#
_cell.length_a   1.000
_cell.length_b   1.000
_cell.length_c   1.000
_cell.angle_alpha   90.00
_cell.angle_beta   90.00
_cell.angle_gamma   90.00
#
_symmetry.space_group_name_H-M   'P 1'
#
loop_
_entity.id
_entity.type
_entity.pdbx_description
1 polymer ?
#
loop_
_entity_poly.entity_id
_entity_poly.type
_entity_poly.pdbx_seq_one_letter_code
_entity_poly.pdbx_strand_id
1 'polypeptide(L)'
;MLRSDDDIVPRVICGSEETRNFEECPESEEEILVTHRKLSHGDALVHTEALLNYLEQENESTPAEKMILRHLRSTIRRRVNEKQKQISIISFFTKR
;
A
#
# COMPACT_ATOMS: atom_id res chain seq x y z
N MET A 1 -27.61 11.37 50.14
CA MET A 1 -27.38 10.04 49.56
C MET A 1 -28.42 9.79 48.49
N LEU A 2 -27.99 9.75 47.23
CA LEU A 2 -28.48 8.85 46.17
C LEU A 2 -27.54 9.05 44.97
N ARG A 3 -26.99 7.93 44.50
CA ARG A 3 -26.02 7.75 43.42
C ARG A 3 -26.77 7.03 42.29
N SER A 4 -26.25 7.13 41.07
CA SER A 4 -26.68 6.52 39.77
C SER A 4 -27.45 7.49 38.89
N ASP A 5 -27.27 7.50 37.58
CA ASP A 5 -26.28 6.94 36.64
C ASP A 5 -26.62 7.65 35.30
N ASP A 6 -25.72 7.53 34.31
CA ASP A 6 -25.95 7.86 32.90
C ASP A 6 -25.88 9.35 32.51
N ASP A 7 -24.79 9.72 31.84
CA ASP A 7 -24.84 9.91 30.38
C ASP A 7 -23.45 10.32 29.84
N ILE A 8 -22.59 9.35 29.55
CA ILE A 8 -21.52 9.54 28.55
C ILE A 8 -21.50 8.30 27.68
N VAL A 9 -22.29 8.33 26.62
CA VAL A 9 -22.26 7.35 25.53
C VAL A 9 -20.87 7.35 24.87
N PRO A 10 -20.09 6.25 24.89
CA PRO A 10 -18.94 6.09 24.02
C PRO A 10 -19.45 5.55 22.68
N ARG A 11 -19.77 6.46 21.75
CA ARG A 11 -20.26 6.07 20.43
C ARG A 11 -19.09 5.87 19.45
N VAL A 12 -19.17 4.74 18.76
CA VAL A 12 -18.38 4.27 17.60
C VAL A 12 -17.14 3.44 17.95
N ILE A 13 -17.38 2.20 18.36
CA ILE A 13 -16.65 1.09 17.75
C ILE A 13 -17.47 0.70 16.51
N CYS A 14 -16.97 1.07 15.34
CA CYS A 14 -17.50 0.58 14.08
C CYS A 14 -17.22 -0.92 14.04
N GLY A 15 -18.29 -1.71 13.87
CA GLY A 15 -18.26 -3.16 13.89
C GLY A 15 -17.14 -3.70 13.02
N SER A 16 -16.28 -4.50 13.64
CA SER A 16 -15.50 -5.50 12.94
C SER A 16 -16.51 -6.52 12.43
N GLU A 17 -17.13 -6.22 11.29
CA GLU A 17 -17.87 -7.21 10.53
C GLU A 17 -16.94 -8.38 10.26
N GLU A 18 -17.45 -9.57 10.56
CA GLU A 18 -16.75 -10.82 10.46
C GLU A 18 -15.99 -10.94 9.12
N THR A 19 -14.83 -11.56 9.23
CA THR A 19 -14.05 -12.17 8.16
C THR A 19 -14.97 -12.97 7.25
N ARG A 20 -15.56 -12.32 6.25
CA ARG A 20 -16.20 -13.00 5.14
C ARG A 20 -15.06 -13.69 4.43
N ASN A 21 -14.96 -15.00 4.67
CA ASN A 21 -13.96 -15.90 4.12
C ASN A 21 -13.68 -15.48 2.68
N PHE A 22 -12.52 -14.86 2.43
CA PHE A 22 -11.93 -14.95 1.11
C PHE A 22 -11.64 -16.42 0.98
N GLU A 23 -12.47 -17.10 0.21
CA GLU A 23 -12.23 -18.48 -0.19
C GLU A 23 -10.80 -18.51 -0.73
N GLU A 24 -9.93 -19.12 0.07
CA GLU A 24 -8.51 -19.24 -0.20
C GLU A 24 -8.41 -19.96 -1.53
N CYS A 25 -8.06 -19.22 -2.57
CA CYS A 25 -7.66 -19.81 -3.83
C CYS A 25 -6.58 -20.83 -3.46
N PRO A 26 -6.75 -22.13 -3.77
CA PRO A 26 -5.75 -23.10 -3.40
C PRO A 26 -4.44 -22.63 -4.01
N GLU A 27 -3.43 -22.40 -3.15
CA GLU A 27 -2.06 -22.08 -3.56
C GLU A 27 -1.70 -23.05 -4.67
N SER A 28 -1.75 -22.58 -5.92
CA SER A 28 -1.20 -23.36 -7.02
C SER A 28 0.27 -23.57 -6.67
N GLU A 29 0.74 -24.80 -6.80
CA GLU A 29 2.08 -25.29 -6.43
C GLU A 29 3.27 -24.59 -7.13
N GLU A 30 3.02 -23.47 -7.82
CA GLU A 30 4.00 -22.40 -7.98
C GLU A 30 3.86 -21.43 -6.80
N GLU A 31 4.38 -21.86 -5.65
CA GLU A 31 4.88 -20.95 -4.63
C GLU A 31 5.85 -20.01 -5.36
N ILE A 32 5.34 -18.87 -5.85
CA ILE A 32 6.17 -17.73 -6.22
C ILE A 32 6.99 -17.51 -4.95
N LEU A 33 8.27 -17.85 -5.00
CA LEU A 33 9.22 -17.67 -3.90
C LEU A 33 9.32 -16.17 -3.61
N VAL A 34 8.28 -15.61 -2.99
CA VAL A 34 8.20 -14.25 -2.50
C VAL A 34 9.10 -14.24 -1.28
N THR A 35 10.40 -14.17 -1.53
CA THR A 35 11.36 -13.76 -0.52
C THR A 35 10.84 -12.43 -0.01
N HIS A 36 10.43 -12.39 1.27
CA HIS A 36 9.95 -11.19 1.98
C HIS A 36 11.10 -10.17 2.15
N ARG A 37 11.71 -9.75 1.05
CA ARG A 37 12.74 -8.73 1.02
C ARG A 37 12.03 -7.39 1.08
N LYS A 38 12.37 -6.58 2.10
CA LYS A 38 11.98 -5.18 2.13
C LYS A 38 12.59 -4.47 0.92
N LEU A 39 11.75 -4.19 -0.07
CA LEU A 39 12.09 -3.37 -1.23
C LEU A 39 12.03 -1.89 -0.84
N SER A 40 13.03 -1.11 -1.25
CA SER A 40 12.95 0.34 -1.09
C SER A 40 11.87 0.92 -2.01
N HIS A 41 11.34 2.09 -1.68
CA HIS A 41 10.35 2.74 -2.54
C HIS A 41 10.94 3.13 -3.90
N GLY A 42 12.24 3.44 -3.96
CA GLY A 42 12.94 3.74 -5.21
C GLY A 42 13.08 2.48 -6.08
N ASP A 43 13.52 1.37 -5.50
CA ASP A 43 13.66 0.11 -6.23
C ASP A 43 12.29 -0.38 -6.73
N ALA A 44 11.25 -0.30 -5.90
CA ALA A 44 9.88 -0.64 -6.28
C ALA A 44 9.38 0.22 -7.45
N LEU A 45 9.76 1.51 -7.47
CA LEU A 45 9.42 2.40 -8.58
C LEU A 45 10.08 1.94 -9.88
N VAL A 46 11.39 1.63 -9.85
CA VAL A 46 12.14 1.14 -11.02
C VAL A 46 11.52 -0.14 -11.57
N HIS A 47 11.22 -1.12 -10.71
CA HIS A 47 10.59 -2.36 -11.14
C HIS A 47 9.20 -2.14 -11.75
N THR A 48 8.39 -1.25 -11.15
CA THR A 48 7.06 -0.93 -11.67
C THR A 48 7.14 -0.22 -13.03
N GLU A 49 8.11 0.67 -13.22
CA GLU A 49 8.32 1.38 -14.50
C GLU A 49 8.81 0.43 -15.60
N ALA A 50 9.75 -0.45 -15.29
CA ALA A 50 10.23 -1.45 -16.23
C ALA A 50 9.11 -2.42 -16.67
N LEU A 51 8.31 -2.91 -15.72
CA LEU A 51 7.18 -3.78 -16.01
C LEU A 51 6.11 -3.07 -16.85
N LEU A 52 5.78 -1.82 -16.51
CA LEU A 52 4.81 -1.05 -17.29
C LEU A 52 5.30 -0.82 -18.73
N ASN A 53 6.59 -0.55 -18.93
CA ASN A 53 7.18 -0.38 -20.26
C ASN A 53 7.18 -1.69 -21.08
N TYR A 54 7.35 -2.83 -20.42
CA TYR A 54 7.19 -4.15 -21.04
C TYR A 54 5.73 -4.37 -21.46
N LEU A 55 4.76 -4.20 -20.56
CA LEU A 55 3.34 -4.38 -20.88
C LEU A 55 2.84 -3.39 -21.95
N GLU A 56 3.42 -2.20 -22.06
CA GLU A 56 3.07 -1.28 -23.14
C GLU A 56 3.43 -1.81 -24.54
N GLN A 57 4.41 -2.72 -24.63
CA GLN A 57 4.82 -3.37 -25.88
C GLN A 57 4.22 -4.77 -26.07
N GLU A 58 3.80 -5.43 -24.98
CA GLU A 58 3.21 -6.77 -25.02
C GLU A 58 1.78 -6.73 -25.55
N ASN A 59 1.53 -7.47 -26.64
CA ASN A 59 0.22 -7.49 -27.33
C ASN A 59 -0.88 -8.20 -26.52
N GLU A 60 -0.51 -9.16 -25.66
CA GLU A 60 -1.45 -9.95 -24.88
C GLU A 60 -1.88 -9.26 -23.58
N SER A 61 -1.18 -8.17 -23.21
CA SER A 61 -1.46 -7.46 -21.98
C SER A 61 -2.82 -6.74 -22.02
N THR A 62 -3.58 -6.90 -20.95
CA THR A 62 -4.90 -6.30 -20.79
C THR A 62 -4.79 -4.81 -20.42
N PRO A 63 -5.81 -4.00 -20.76
CA PRO A 63 -5.87 -2.61 -20.28
C PRO A 63 -5.88 -2.50 -18.74
N ALA A 64 -6.47 -3.47 -18.05
CA ALA A 64 -6.60 -3.49 -16.60
C ALA A 64 -5.23 -3.60 -15.90
N GLU A 65 -4.35 -4.49 -16.37
CA GLU A 65 -3.00 -4.66 -15.82
C GLU A 65 -2.20 -3.36 -15.90
N LYS A 66 -2.25 -2.67 -17.05
CA LYS A 66 -1.58 -1.38 -17.24
C LYS A 66 -2.15 -0.30 -16.31
N MET A 67 -3.47 -0.28 -16.11
CA MET A 67 -4.11 0.67 -15.20
C MET A 67 -3.70 0.45 -13.75
N ILE A 68 -3.67 -0.81 -13.29
CA ILE A 68 -3.24 -1.16 -11.94
C ILE A 68 -1.78 -0.72 -11.72
N LEU A 69 -0.88 -1.00 -12.66
CA LEU A 69 0.52 -0.57 -12.56
C LEU A 69 0.68 0.96 -12.60
N ARG A 70 -0.11 1.67 -13.41
CA ARG A 70 -0.10 3.14 -13.42
C ARG A 70 -0.55 3.73 -12.09
N HIS A 71 -1.56 3.13 -11.46
CA HIS A 71 -2.01 3.53 -10.12
C HIS A 71 -0.91 3.24 -9.07
N LEU A 72 -0.32 2.05 -9.10
CA LEU A 72 0.76 1.65 -8.21
C LEU A 72 1.97 2.59 -8.33
N ARG A 73 2.43 2.86 -9.55
CA ARG A 73 3.50 3.82 -9.85
C ARG A 73 3.22 5.18 -9.22
N SER A 74 1.99 5.68 -9.34
CA SER A 74 1.57 6.97 -8.79
C SER A 74 1.61 6.97 -7.25
N THR A 75 1.14 5.89 -6.63
CA THR A 75 1.20 5.70 -5.18
C THR A 75 2.64 5.63 -4.67
N ILE A 76 3.53 4.91 -5.35
CA ILE A 76 4.95 4.82 -4.98
C ILE A 76 5.62 6.19 -5.11
N ARG A 77 5.44 6.89 -6.24
CA ARG A 77 5.99 8.25 -6.45
C ARG A 77 5.54 9.22 -5.37
N ARG A 78 4.27 9.16 -4.97
CA ARG A 78 3.74 9.98 -3.87
C ARG A 78 4.49 9.72 -2.56
N ARG A 79 4.67 8.45 -2.19
CA ARG A 79 5.40 8.06 -0.96
C ARG A 79 6.88 8.47 -0.99
N VAL A 80 7.55 8.33 -2.14
CA VAL A 80 8.94 8.80 -2.32
C VAL A 80 9.02 10.31 -2.07
N ASN A 81 8.10 11.09 -2.66
CA ASN A 81 8.06 12.53 -2.50
C ASN A 81 7.76 12.96 -1.05
N GLU A 82 6.81 12.30 -0.38
CA GLU A 82 6.51 12.56 1.04
C GLU A 82 7.73 12.29 1.92
N LYS A 83 8.41 11.16 1.73
CA LYS A 83 9.63 10.82 2.46
C LYS A 83 10.75 11.85 2.20
N GLN A 84 10.92 12.28 0.95
CA GLN A 84 11.91 13.31 0.61
C GLN A 84 11.60 14.65 1.29
N LYS A 85 10.33 15.06 1.35
CA LYS A 85 9.90 16.27 2.08
C LYS A 85 10.21 16.17 3.57
N GLN A 86 9.90 15.04 4.20
CA GLN A 86 10.22 14.79 5.61
C GLN A 86 11.73 14.91 5.86
N ILE A 87 12.55 14.26 5.03
CA ILE A 87 14.02 14.34 5.10
C ILE A 87 14.49 15.79 4.96
N SER A 88 13.94 16.53 4.00
CA SER A 88 14.30 17.93 3.77
C SER A 88 14.01 18.80 5.00
N ILE A 89 12.83 18.65 5.61
CA ILE A 89 12.45 19.39 6.84
C ILE A 89 13.39 19.03 7.99
N ILE A 90 13.62 17.74 8.24
CA ILE A 90 14.52 17.29 9.31
C ILE A 90 15.94 17.84 9.09
N SER A 91 16.42 17.85 7.83
CA SER A 91 17.75 18.36 7.50
C SER A 91 17.91 19.86 7.84
N PHE A 92 16.85 20.65 7.75
CA PHE A 92 16.87 22.07 8.11
C PHE A 92 17.17 22.28 9.60
N PHE A 93 16.60 21.45 10.47
CA PHE A 93 16.79 21.54 11.93
C PHE A 93 18.08 20.84 12.42
N THR A 94 18.66 19.96 11.60
CA THR A 94 19.84 19.17 11.98
C THR A 94 21.14 19.68 11.36
N LYS A 95 21.07 20.58 10.38
CA LYS A 95 22.23 21.35 9.90
C LYS A 95 22.66 22.35 10.97
N ARG A 96 23.80 22.10 11.62
CA ARG A 96 24.55 23.10 12.38
C ARG A 96 25.26 24.07 11.44
#